data_AF-A0AAD7SW78-F1
#
_entry.id   AF-A0AAD7SW78-F1
#
_cell.length_a   1.000
_cell.length_b   1.000
_cell.length_c   1.000
_cell.angle_alpha   90.00
_cell.angle_beta   90.00
_cell.angle_gamma   90.00
#
_symmetry.space_group_name_H-M   'P 1'
#
loop_
_entity.id
_entity.type
_entity.pdbx_description
1 polymer ?
#
loop_
_entity_poly.entity_id
_entity_poly.type
_entity_poly.pdbx_seq_one_letter_code
_entity_poly.pdbx_strand_id
1 'polypeptide(L)'
;MLGLRTAPKEDLQSSSAELVYGQPLRVPGEFMPNTTDPWSAAAQRASLLDSARVFAPVPTTQHGVPTSQVPPGLRSAGYVFIRHDAHRGPLQPPYDGPFRVLEHGPKNLVVDIGGRPEHVSVDRVKLAHLDVTQPVDLAIPPHRGRPPGQPAPPAEVPLTSAAQSPPITPPVTVAPGPAQLEEVGTTPASPPALPPMVRSRFGRLVRPYRHADFVY
;
A
#
# COMPACT_ATOMS: atom_id res chain seq x y z
N MET A 1 -8.81 5.57 -28.25
CA MET A 1 -9.17 5.82 -26.83
C MET A 1 -9.18 7.33 -26.46
N LEU A 2 -9.44 8.25 -27.40
CA LEU A 2 -9.57 9.69 -27.09
C LEU A 2 -11.04 10.15 -26.97
N GLY A 3 -11.97 9.49 -27.66
CA GLY A 3 -13.38 9.89 -27.72
C GLY A 3 -14.07 10.02 -26.36
N LEU A 4 -13.84 9.11 -25.40
CA LEU A 4 -14.44 9.23 -24.06
C LEU A 4 -13.91 10.43 -23.26
N ARG A 5 -12.73 10.96 -23.61
CA ARG A 5 -12.08 12.07 -22.90
C ARG A 5 -12.47 13.41 -23.49
N THR A 6 -12.69 13.47 -24.80
CA THR A 6 -13.05 14.69 -25.53
C THR A 6 -14.55 14.85 -25.72
N ALA A 7 -15.35 13.80 -25.52
CA ALA A 7 -16.80 13.90 -25.52
C ALA A 7 -17.25 14.92 -24.45
N PRO A 8 -17.98 15.99 -24.84
CA PRO A 8 -18.53 16.94 -23.90
C PRO A 8 -19.64 16.27 -23.08
N LYS A 9 -19.65 16.51 -21.78
CA LYS A 9 -20.76 16.09 -20.91
C LYS A 9 -21.82 17.18 -20.89
N GLU A 10 -23.05 16.84 -21.27
CA GLU A 10 -24.16 17.81 -21.41
C GLU A 10 -24.44 18.59 -20.11
N ASP A 11 -24.36 17.93 -18.95
CA ASP A 11 -24.60 18.59 -17.66
C ASP A 11 -23.61 19.71 -17.34
N LEU A 12 -22.37 19.58 -17.86
CA LEU A 12 -21.25 20.48 -17.55
C LEU A 12 -20.91 21.39 -18.73
N GLN A 13 -21.42 21.09 -19.92
CA GLN A 13 -21.02 21.69 -21.19
C GLN A 13 -19.49 21.67 -21.38
N SER A 14 -18.80 20.67 -20.82
CA SER A 14 -17.34 20.54 -20.86
C SER A 14 -16.90 19.07 -20.91
N SER A 15 -15.72 18.81 -21.48
CA SER A 15 -15.14 17.47 -21.60
C SER A 15 -14.20 17.12 -20.44
N SER A 16 -13.99 15.82 -20.18
CA SER A 16 -13.07 15.39 -19.12
C SER A 16 -11.62 15.85 -19.37
N ALA A 17 -11.21 15.92 -20.63
CA ALA A 17 -9.90 16.41 -20.99
C ALA A 17 -9.77 17.91 -20.75
N GLU A 18 -10.81 18.69 -21.05
CA GLU A 18 -10.83 20.13 -20.81
C GLU A 18 -10.79 20.47 -19.31
N LEU A 19 -11.48 19.69 -18.47
CA LEU A 19 -11.44 19.87 -17.03
C LEU A 19 -10.04 19.62 -16.42
N VAL A 20 -9.24 18.76 -17.04
CA VAL A 20 -7.90 18.40 -16.56
C VAL A 20 -6.82 19.30 -17.16
N TYR A 21 -6.86 19.54 -18.47
CA TYR A 21 -5.82 20.28 -19.18
C TYR A 21 -6.12 21.77 -19.35
N GLY A 22 -7.34 22.20 -19.01
CA GLY A 22 -7.77 23.58 -19.18
C GLY A 22 -7.98 23.99 -20.65
N GLN A 23 -8.01 23.02 -21.56
CA GLN A 23 -8.24 23.22 -22.99
C GLN A 23 -8.72 21.91 -23.62
N PRO A 24 -9.52 21.97 -24.69
CA PRO A 24 -9.92 20.79 -25.43
C PRO A 24 -8.72 20.14 -26.15
N LEU A 25 -8.70 18.81 -26.23
CA LEU A 25 -7.66 18.09 -26.96
C LEU A 25 -7.98 18.09 -28.46
N ARG A 26 -6.96 18.30 -29.29
CA ARG A 26 -7.10 18.12 -30.75
C ARG A 26 -7.13 16.62 -31.09
N VAL A 27 -8.27 16.13 -31.54
CA VAL A 27 -8.44 14.77 -32.07
C VAL A 27 -8.54 14.82 -33.59
N PRO A 28 -8.00 13.83 -34.34
CA PRO A 28 -8.19 13.77 -35.78
C PRO A 28 -9.68 13.78 -36.17
N GLY A 29 -10.07 14.70 -37.05
CA GLY A 29 -11.46 14.87 -37.50
C GLY A 29 -12.31 15.83 -36.64
N GLU A 30 -11.75 16.41 -35.57
CA GLU A 30 -12.43 17.37 -34.70
C GLU A 30 -12.12 18.81 -35.12
N PHE A 31 -13.18 19.59 -35.43
CA PHE A 31 -13.05 21.00 -35.76
C PHE A 31 -13.24 21.84 -34.50
N MET A 32 -12.17 22.46 -34.02
CA MET A 32 -12.21 23.39 -32.90
C MET A 32 -12.44 24.81 -33.41
N PRO A 33 -13.25 25.64 -32.73
CA PRO A 33 -13.36 27.05 -33.08
C PRO A 33 -11.99 27.73 -32.90
N ASN A 34 -11.66 28.64 -33.81
CA ASN A 34 -10.45 29.45 -33.72
C ASN A 34 -10.64 30.51 -32.62
N THR A 35 -10.47 30.11 -31.36
CA THR A 35 -10.51 31.05 -30.23
C THR A 35 -9.37 32.04 -30.36
N THR A 36 -9.71 33.31 -30.55
CA THR A 36 -8.77 34.43 -30.70
C THR A 36 -8.44 35.08 -29.35
N ASP A 37 -9.13 34.66 -28.29
CA ASP A 37 -8.95 35.18 -26.94
C ASP A 37 -7.61 34.71 -26.34
N PRO A 38 -6.85 35.61 -25.71
CA PRO A 38 -5.61 35.24 -25.06
C PRO A 38 -5.88 34.30 -23.88
N TRP A 39 -5.11 33.22 -23.80
CA TRP A 39 -5.22 32.26 -22.70
C TRP A 39 -4.93 32.94 -21.35
N SER A 40 -5.85 32.78 -20.40
CA SER A 40 -5.71 33.30 -19.04
C SER A 40 -5.93 32.20 -18.02
N ALA A 41 -4.89 31.91 -17.23
CA ALA A 41 -4.96 30.94 -16.15
C ALA A 41 -6.04 31.27 -15.11
N ALA A 42 -6.28 32.57 -14.85
CA ALA A 42 -7.30 33.00 -13.89
C ALA A 42 -8.71 32.72 -14.40
N ALA A 43 -8.98 33.00 -15.68
CA ALA A 43 -10.26 32.72 -16.32
C ALA A 43 -10.53 31.20 -16.37
N GLN A 44 -9.52 30.41 -16.75
CA GLN A 44 -9.66 28.96 -16.80
C GLN A 44 -9.89 28.36 -15.41
N ARG A 45 -9.17 28.82 -14.39
CA ARG A 45 -9.37 28.38 -13.01
C ARG A 45 -10.79 28.71 -12.52
N ALA A 46 -11.31 29.90 -12.82
CA ALA A 46 -12.67 30.27 -12.45
C ALA A 46 -13.70 29.33 -13.08
N SER A 47 -13.59 29.09 -14.40
CA SER A 47 -14.43 28.15 -15.13
C SER A 47 -14.38 26.73 -14.53
N LEU A 48 -13.18 26.20 -14.24
CA LEU A 48 -13.02 24.88 -13.64
C LEU A 48 -13.62 24.78 -12.24
N LEU A 49 -13.50 25.84 -11.42
CA LEU A 49 -14.11 25.88 -10.09
C LEU A 49 -15.63 25.93 -10.17
N ASP A 50 -16.19 26.63 -11.16
CA ASP A 50 -17.63 26.66 -11.40
C ASP A 50 -18.14 25.29 -11.86
N SER A 51 -17.44 24.62 -12.78
CA SER A 51 -17.76 23.23 -13.15
C SER A 51 -17.59 22.26 -11.97
N ALA A 52 -16.56 22.44 -11.14
CA ALA A 52 -16.34 21.62 -9.94
C ALA A 52 -17.48 21.75 -8.91
N ARG A 53 -18.09 22.93 -8.79
CA ARG A 53 -19.26 23.16 -7.93
C ARG A 53 -20.48 22.38 -8.39
N VAL A 54 -20.63 22.12 -9.70
CA VAL A 54 -21.71 21.26 -10.22
C VAL A 54 -21.55 19.81 -9.75
N PHE A 55 -20.31 19.35 -9.54
CA PHE A 55 -20.05 18.02 -8.96
C PHE A 55 -20.26 17.97 -7.44
N ALA A 56 -20.37 19.11 -6.77
CA ALA A 56 -20.69 19.10 -5.35
C ALA A 56 -22.05 18.41 -5.19
N PRO A 57 -22.17 17.46 -4.24
CA PRO A 57 -23.44 16.80 -4.00
C PRO A 57 -24.48 17.88 -3.68
N VAL A 58 -25.46 18.04 -4.58
CA VAL A 58 -26.59 18.94 -4.32
C VAL A 58 -27.29 18.39 -3.08
N PRO A 59 -27.46 19.21 -2.03
CA PRO A 59 -28.19 18.76 -0.85
C PRO A 59 -29.58 18.32 -1.30
N THR A 60 -29.82 17.01 -1.27
CA THR A 60 -31.13 16.48 -1.60
C THR A 60 -32.10 16.98 -0.55
N THR A 61 -33.27 17.42 -0.97
CA THR A 61 -34.35 17.80 -0.06
C THR A 61 -34.79 16.55 0.71
N GLN A 62 -34.20 16.34 1.89
CA GLN A 62 -34.63 15.33 2.83
C GLN A 62 -35.65 15.97 3.77
N HIS A 63 -36.92 15.61 3.61
CA HIS A 63 -37.98 16.00 4.53
C HIS A 63 -37.89 15.14 5.80
N GLY A 64 -36.81 15.28 6.57
CA GLY A 64 -36.61 14.53 7.81
C GLY A 64 -35.20 14.67 8.39
N VAL A 65 -35.06 14.37 9.68
CA VAL A 65 -33.75 14.23 10.32
C VAL A 65 -33.10 12.95 9.77
N PRO A 66 -31.85 13.00 9.27
CA PRO A 66 -31.16 11.82 8.78
C PRO A 66 -30.88 10.88 9.95
N THR A 67 -31.80 9.93 10.17
CA THR A 67 -31.65 8.92 11.22
C THR A 67 -31.04 7.67 10.62
N SER A 68 -29.84 7.31 11.08
CA SER A 68 -29.27 6.00 10.76
C SER A 68 -30.07 4.94 11.50
N GLN A 69 -30.87 4.17 10.77
CA GLN A 69 -31.64 3.06 11.33
C GLN A 69 -30.73 1.86 11.56
N VAL A 70 -30.06 1.86 12.71
CA VAL A 70 -29.32 0.69 13.20
C VAL A 70 -30.31 -0.22 13.93
N PRO A 71 -30.37 -1.53 13.61
CA PRO A 71 -31.13 -2.51 14.37
C PRO A 71 -30.85 -2.38 15.88
N PRO A 72 -31.87 -2.39 16.75
CA PRO A 72 -31.69 -2.08 18.17
C PRO A 72 -30.68 -3.01 18.85
N GLY A 73 -30.67 -4.30 18.47
CA GLY A 73 -29.72 -5.28 19.00
C GLY A 73 -28.26 -5.04 18.63
N LEU A 74 -27.96 -4.25 17.59
CA LEU A 74 -26.58 -3.93 17.18
C LEU A 74 -25.95 -2.78 17.98
N ARG A 75 -26.77 -1.97 18.68
CA ARG A 75 -26.28 -0.86 19.52
C ARG A 75 -25.59 -1.33 20.80
N SER A 76 -25.90 -2.54 21.26
CA SER A 76 -25.36 -3.17 22.47
C SER A 76 -24.79 -4.56 22.20
N ALA A 77 -24.46 -4.86 20.94
CA ALA A 77 -23.97 -6.17 20.54
C ALA A 77 -22.54 -6.42 21.03
N GLY A 78 -22.32 -7.45 21.85
CA GLY A 78 -20.96 -7.88 22.19
C GLY A 78 -20.24 -8.57 21.03
N TYR A 79 -21.00 -9.31 20.21
CA TYR A 79 -20.47 -10.09 19.10
C TYR A 79 -21.30 -9.92 17.84
N VAL A 80 -20.62 -10.00 16.69
CA VAL A 80 -21.18 -9.68 15.38
C VAL A 80 -20.61 -10.62 14.31
N PHE A 81 -21.45 -11.00 13.35
CA PHE A 81 -21.05 -11.63 12.11
C PHE A 81 -20.85 -10.58 11.01
N ILE A 82 -19.76 -10.68 10.24
CA ILE A 82 -19.42 -9.72 9.17
C ILE A 82 -19.64 -10.35 7.80
N ARG A 83 -20.32 -9.64 6.90
CA ARG A 83 -20.58 -10.11 5.53
C ARG A 83 -19.35 -9.98 4.64
N HIS A 84 -18.99 -11.07 3.96
CA HIS A 84 -17.95 -11.08 2.94
C HIS A 84 -18.54 -10.68 1.58
N ASP A 85 -18.22 -9.48 1.09
CA ASP A 85 -18.78 -8.89 -0.15
C ASP A 85 -17.99 -9.22 -1.42
N ALA A 86 -16.90 -10.00 -1.32
CA ALA A 86 -16.17 -10.45 -2.51
C ALA A 86 -16.87 -11.62 -3.22
N HIS A 87 -16.40 -11.97 -4.41
CA HIS A 87 -16.84 -13.18 -5.11
C HIS A 87 -16.62 -14.41 -4.22
N ARG A 88 -17.69 -15.19 -4.03
CA ARG A 88 -17.70 -16.37 -3.14
C ARG A 88 -17.61 -17.65 -3.96
N GLY A 89 -16.86 -18.61 -3.46
CA GLY A 89 -16.87 -19.97 -4.00
C GLY A 89 -18.20 -20.69 -3.70
N PRO A 90 -18.46 -21.82 -4.36
CA PRO A 90 -19.61 -22.65 -4.03
C PRO A 90 -19.55 -23.10 -2.55
N LEU A 91 -20.68 -23.07 -1.86
CA LEU A 91 -20.85 -23.49 -0.46
C LEU A 91 -20.06 -22.68 0.59
N GLN A 92 -19.49 -21.53 0.24
CA GLN A 92 -18.85 -20.64 1.21
C GLN A 92 -19.90 -19.85 2.00
N PRO A 93 -19.81 -19.79 3.35
CA PRO A 93 -20.76 -19.01 4.15
C PRO A 93 -20.67 -17.52 3.79
N PRO A 94 -21.81 -16.80 3.73
CA PRO A 94 -21.83 -15.39 3.36
C PRO A 94 -21.34 -14.45 4.45
N TYR A 95 -21.27 -14.93 5.70
CA TYR A 95 -20.76 -14.20 6.84
C TYR A 95 -19.60 -14.95 7.47
N ASP A 96 -18.58 -14.20 7.86
CA ASP A 96 -17.49 -14.67 8.70
C ASP A 96 -17.91 -14.54 10.16
N GLY A 97 -17.30 -15.42 10.98
CA GLY A 97 -17.77 -15.82 12.31
C GLY A 97 -17.97 -14.70 13.34
N PRO A 98 -18.21 -15.07 14.61
CA PRO A 98 -18.46 -14.08 15.63
C PRO A 98 -17.16 -13.32 15.94
N PHE A 99 -17.17 -12.03 15.65
CA PHE A 99 -16.11 -11.12 16.03
C PHE A 99 -16.57 -10.25 17.21
N ARG A 100 -15.63 -9.89 18.08
CA ARG A 100 -15.91 -9.06 19.24
C ARG A 100 -16.03 -7.59 18.82
N VAL A 101 -17.11 -6.94 19.23
CA VAL A 101 -17.26 -5.49 19.04
C VAL A 101 -16.51 -4.76 20.15
N LEU A 102 -15.69 -3.79 19.76
CA LEU A 102 -14.92 -2.92 20.65
C LEU A 102 -15.66 -1.60 20.91
N GLU A 103 -16.19 -0.99 19.85
CA GLU A 103 -16.89 0.31 19.93
C GLU A 103 -18.11 0.36 19.00
N HIS A 104 -19.16 1.05 19.44
CA HIS A 104 -20.38 1.27 18.68
C HIS A 104 -20.48 2.71 18.18
N GLY A 105 -20.63 2.90 16.88
CA GLY A 105 -20.94 4.18 16.25
C GLY A 105 -22.32 4.19 15.57
N PRO A 106 -22.76 5.35 15.06
CA PRO A 106 -24.08 5.50 14.45
C PRO A 106 -24.22 4.77 13.10
N LYS A 107 -23.12 4.66 12.34
CA LYS A 107 -23.09 4.00 11.01
C LYS A 107 -22.04 2.90 10.92
N ASN A 108 -21.03 2.94 11.79
CA ASN A 108 -19.89 2.04 11.77
C ASN A 108 -19.67 1.45 13.18
N LEU A 109 -19.14 0.23 13.23
CA LEU A 109 -18.72 -0.47 14.43
C LEU A 109 -17.21 -0.70 14.35
N VAL A 110 -16.52 -0.69 15.48
CA VAL A 110 -15.12 -1.13 15.56
C VAL A 110 -15.13 -2.56 16.08
N VAL A 111 -14.52 -3.46 15.32
CA VAL A 111 -14.56 -4.90 15.58
C VAL A 111 -13.13 -5.43 15.66
N ASP A 112 -12.89 -6.36 16.58
CA ASP A 112 -11.61 -7.06 16.71
C ASP A 112 -11.53 -8.23 15.73
N ILE A 113 -10.66 -8.10 14.73
CA ILE A 113 -10.39 -9.11 13.71
C ILE A 113 -8.95 -9.59 13.90
N GLY A 114 -8.77 -10.69 14.63
CA GLY A 114 -7.46 -11.29 14.88
C GLY A 114 -6.49 -10.41 15.68
N GLY A 115 -6.99 -9.66 16.66
CA GLY A 115 -6.21 -8.75 17.51
C GLY A 115 -6.01 -7.36 16.91
N ARG A 116 -6.73 -7.03 15.84
CA ARG A 116 -6.65 -5.73 15.15
C ARG A 116 -8.04 -5.07 15.13
N PRO A 117 -8.15 -3.81 15.58
CA PRO A 117 -9.41 -3.06 15.45
C PRO A 117 -9.64 -2.68 13.98
N GLU A 118 -10.78 -3.07 13.43
CA GLU A 118 -11.22 -2.73 12.08
C GLU A 118 -12.58 -2.03 12.09
N HIS A 119 -12.76 -1.01 11.25
CA HIS A 119 -14.02 -0.29 11.10
C HIS A 119 -14.92 -0.99 10.08
N VAL A 120 -16.12 -1.36 10.50
CA VAL A 120 -17.10 -2.06 9.65
C VAL A 120 -18.41 -1.28 9.65
N SER A 121 -19.00 -1.06 8.47
CA SER A 121 -20.33 -0.44 8.34
C SER A 121 -21.41 -1.36 8.90
N VAL A 122 -22.41 -0.79 9.58
CA VAL A 122 -23.59 -1.51 10.11
C VAL A 122 -24.31 -2.32 9.02
N ASP A 123 -24.32 -1.83 7.78
CA ASP A 123 -24.99 -2.49 6.64
C ASP A 123 -24.40 -3.86 6.26
N ARG A 124 -23.17 -4.16 6.72
CA ARG A 124 -22.46 -5.41 6.46
C ARG A 124 -22.43 -6.33 7.67
N VAL A 125 -23.16 -5.98 8.73
CA VAL A 125 -23.08 -6.62 10.04
C VAL A 125 -24.42 -7.27 10.39
N LYS A 126 -24.34 -8.47 10.97
CA LYS A 126 -25.48 -9.13 11.61
C LYS A 126 -25.14 -9.43 13.07
N LEU A 127 -26.12 -9.30 13.96
CA LEU A 127 -25.96 -9.64 15.37
C LEU A 127 -25.61 -11.13 15.51
N ALA A 128 -24.61 -11.43 16.34
CA ALA A 128 -24.33 -12.81 16.75
C ALA A 128 -25.08 -13.12 18.04
N HIS A 129 -26.08 -14.00 17.96
CA HIS A 129 -26.75 -14.55 19.12
C HIS A 129 -25.92 -15.72 19.63
N LEU A 130 -25.18 -15.51 20.72
CA LEU A 130 -24.31 -16.51 21.32
C LEU A 130 -24.82 -16.82 22.73
N ASP A 131 -24.82 -18.10 23.10
CA ASP A 131 -25.16 -18.53 24.44
C ASP A 131 -23.97 -18.26 25.38
N VAL A 132 -24.18 -17.39 26.36
CA VAL A 132 -23.15 -16.90 27.30
C VAL A 132 -22.50 -18.03 28.12
N THR A 133 -23.11 -19.21 28.14
CA THR A 133 -22.68 -20.41 28.89
C THR A 133 -21.59 -21.22 28.19
N GLN A 134 -21.31 -20.97 26.90
CA GLN A 134 -20.26 -21.68 26.14
C GLN A 134 -19.11 -20.74 25.77
N PRO A 135 -17.84 -21.23 25.74
CA PRO A 135 -16.74 -20.43 25.24
C PRO A 135 -16.97 -20.10 23.76
N VAL A 136 -17.00 -18.82 23.44
CA VAL A 136 -17.17 -18.35 22.07
C VAL A 136 -15.86 -18.54 21.31
N ASP A 137 -15.86 -19.42 20.32
CA ASP A 137 -14.76 -19.52 19.36
C ASP A 137 -14.79 -18.29 18.43
N LEU A 138 -13.93 -17.32 18.73
CA LEU A 138 -13.76 -16.14 17.89
C LEU A 138 -13.11 -16.53 16.56
N ALA A 139 -13.66 -16.00 15.47
CA ALA A 139 -13.07 -16.24 14.16
C ALA A 139 -11.67 -15.61 14.08
N ILE A 140 -10.66 -16.45 13.90
CA ILE A 140 -9.30 -15.99 13.58
C ILE A 140 -9.26 -15.79 12.06
N PRO A 141 -9.09 -14.56 11.56
CA PRO A 141 -8.96 -14.33 10.14
C PRO A 141 -7.72 -15.07 9.61
N PRO A 142 -7.74 -15.58 8.37
CA PRO A 142 -6.55 -16.19 7.78
C PRO A 142 -5.40 -15.19 7.81
N HIS A 143 -4.21 -15.66 8.20
CA HIS A 143 -3.01 -14.83 8.24
C HIS A 143 -2.76 -14.19 6.86
N ARG A 144 -2.97 -12.87 6.76
CA ARG A 144 -2.63 -12.11 5.56
C ARG A 144 -1.12 -12.00 5.45
N GLY A 145 -0.54 -12.61 4.41
CA GLY A 145 0.87 -12.46 4.10
C GLY A 145 1.43 -13.62 3.29
N ARG A 146 2.75 -13.54 3.04
CA ARG A 146 3.52 -14.67 2.49
C ARG A 146 3.37 -15.87 3.45
N PRO A 147 3.21 -17.10 2.94
CA PRO A 147 3.24 -18.29 3.79
C PRO A 147 4.49 -18.25 4.68
N PRO A 148 4.39 -18.71 5.95
CA PRO A 148 5.54 -18.75 6.83
C PRO A 148 6.67 -19.52 6.13
N GLY A 149 7.85 -18.91 6.05
CA GLY A 149 9.04 -19.56 5.51
C GLY A 149 9.30 -20.83 6.30
N GLN A 150 9.37 -21.96 5.60
CA GLN A 150 9.62 -23.27 6.21
C GLN A 150 10.86 -23.19 7.12
N PRO A 151 10.81 -23.66 8.37
CA PRO A 151 12.00 -23.68 9.22
C PRO A 151 13.08 -24.52 8.53
N ALA A 152 14.28 -23.95 8.41
CA ALA A 152 15.42 -24.63 7.80
C ALA A 152 15.67 -25.96 8.53
N PRO A 153 15.94 -27.07 7.81
CA PRO A 153 16.27 -28.33 8.45
C PRO A 153 17.50 -28.13 9.35
N PRO A 154 17.52 -28.73 10.55
CA PRO A 154 18.63 -28.59 11.47
C PRO A 154 19.90 -29.15 10.82
N ALA A 155 20.97 -28.35 10.85
CA ALA A 155 22.28 -28.73 10.37
C ALA A 155 22.72 -30.03 11.05
N GLU A 156 22.94 -31.08 10.26
CA GLU A 156 23.61 -32.29 10.71
C GLU A 156 25.01 -31.90 11.21
N VAL A 157 25.22 -32.04 12.52
CA VAL A 157 26.52 -31.95 13.16
C VAL A 157 27.28 -33.24 12.85
N PRO A 158 28.43 -33.21 12.14
CA PRO A 158 29.21 -34.42 11.94
C PRO A 158 29.93 -34.74 13.25
N LEU A 159 29.55 -35.87 13.86
CA LEU A 159 30.27 -36.49 14.97
C LEU A 159 31.68 -36.89 14.48
N THR A 160 32.70 -36.13 14.87
CA THR A 160 34.10 -36.52 14.64
C THR A 160 34.57 -37.39 15.81
N SER A 161 34.61 -38.70 15.56
CA SER A 161 35.18 -39.69 16.47
C SER A 161 36.69 -39.52 16.59
N ALA A 162 37.19 -39.58 17.82
CA ALA A 162 38.58 -39.36 18.18
C ALA A 162 39.49 -40.59 17.92
N ALA A 163 40.78 -40.28 17.86
CA ALA A 163 41.97 -41.12 18.09
C ALA A 163 42.56 -41.88 16.90
N GLN A 164 43.71 -41.40 16.42
CA GLN A 164 45.00 -42.08 16.57
C GLN A 164 46.19 -41.13 16.33
N SER A 165 47.33 -41.53 16.89
CA SER A 165 48.52 -40.82 17.41
C SER A 165 49.55 -40.24 16.41
N PRO A 166 50.52 -39.40 16.88
CA PRO A 166 51.57 -38.73 16.07
C PRO A 166 52.86 -39.61 15.98
N PRO A 167 54.07 -39.18 15.55
CA PRO A 167 54.56 -37.89 15.00
C PRO A 167 55.42 -38.06 13.71
N ILE A 168 56.04 -36.99 13.18
CA ILE A 168 57.45 -36.90 12.66
C ILE A 168 57.63 -35.56 11.91
N THR A 169 58.72 -34.85 12.25
CA THR A 169 59.16 -33.55 11.71
C THR A 169 60.12 -33.71 10.49
N PRO A 170 60.79 -32.65 9.96
CA PRO A 170 60.70 -32.15 8.58
C PRO A 170 61.96 -32.51 7.73
N PRO A 171 62.16 -32.02 6.48
CA PRO A 171 62.82 -30.71 6.31
C PRO A 171 62.52 -29.92 5.01
N VAL A 172 62.87 -28.65 5.14
CA VAL A 172 63.17 -27.59 4.15
C VAL A 172 63.89 -28.04 2.85
N THR A 173 63.54 -27.41 1.72
CA THR A 173 64.39 -27.18 0.51
C THR A 173 63.79 -25.98 -0.26
N VAL A 174 64.19 -24.73 0.00
CA VAL A 174 65.25 -23.91 -0.66
C VAL A 174 65.18 -23.86 -2.21
N ALA A 175 64.53 -22.78 -2.71
CA ALA A 175 64.91 -21.82 -3.78
C ALA A 175 65.39 -22.32 -5.17
N PRO A 176 65.61 -21.45 -6.21
CA PRO A 176 65.32 -20.01 -6.42
C PRO A 176 64.45 -19.74 -7.70
N GLY A 177 63.72 -18.62 -7.88
CA GLY A 177 64.18 -17.31 -8.39
C GLY A 177 64.47 -17.29 -9.91
N PRO A 178 64.45 -16.14 -10.64
CA PRO A 178 63.65 -14.91 -10.50
C PRO A 178 63.15 -14.35 -11.87
N ALA A 179 62.30 -13.32 -11.87
CA ALA A 179 62.29 -12.29 -12.91
C ALA A 179 61.55 -11.05 -12.40
N GLN A 180 62.34 -10.04 -12.02
CA GLN A 180 61.90 -8.69 -11.67
C GLN A 180 61.59 -7.88 -12.92
N LEU A 181 60.68 -6.90 -12.79
CA LEU A 181 60.96 -5.51 -13.17
C LEU A 181 60.35 -4.59 -12.10
N GLU A 182 61.21 -3.73 -11.53
CA GLU A 182 60.94 -2.60 -10.64
C GLU A 182 60.07 -1.55 -11.39
N GLU A 183 59.50 -0.49 -10.83
CA GLU A 183 59.81 0.43 -9.73
C GLU A 183 58.56 1.35 -9.67
N VAL A 184 58.03 1.90 -8.55
CA VAL A 184 58.47 3.09 -7.82
C VAL A 184 57.38 3.33 -6.76
N GLY A 185 57.77 3.57 -5.50
CA GLY A 185 56.84 3.82 -4.39
C GLY A 185 56.27 5.25 -4.35
N THR A 186 55.12 5.41 -3.67
CA THR A 186 54.82 6.51 -2.73
C THR A 186 53.50 6.20 -1.99
N THR A 187 53.50 6.50 -0.69
CA THR A 187 52.51 6.36 0.39
C THR A 187 51.01 6.54 0.06
N PRO A 188 50.09 5.85 0.79
CA PRO A 188 48.65 5.92 0.56
C PRO A 188 48.04 7.18 1.21
N ALA A 189 47.45 8.06 0.40
CA ALA A 189 46.53 9.09 0.87
C ALA A 189 45.10 8.54 0.89
N SER A 190 44.51 8.49 2.09
CA SER A 190 43.13 8.07 2.36
C SER A 190 42.11 8.98 1.65
N PRO A 191 41.14 8.45 0.87
CA PRO A 191 40.02 9.25 0.39
C PRO A 191 38.94 9.44 1.49
N PRO A 192 38.26 10.59 1.52
CA PRO A 192 37.37 10.98 2.61
C PRO A 192 36.11 10.10 2.71
N ALA A 193 35.69 9.85 3.96
CA ALA A 193 34.53 9.03 4.31
C ALA A 193 33.25 9.51 3.60
N LEU A 194 32.58 8.59 2.91
CA LEU A 194 31.24 8.81 2.36
C LEU A 194 30.23 9.00 3.51
N PRO A 195 29.23 9.91 3.36
CA PRO A 195 28.20 10.10 4.37
C PRO A 195 27.35 8.81 4.53
N PRO A 196 26.84 8.52 5.74
CA PRO A 196 26.10 7.30 6.00
C PRO A 196 24.81 7.23 5.17
N MET A 197 24.61 6.11 4.47
CA MET A 197 23.42 5.82 3.68
C MET A 197 22.18 5.69 4.57
N VAL A 198 21.14 6.49 4.29
CA VAL A 198 19.86 6.43 5.00
C VAL A 198 18.93 5.41 4.34
N ARG A 199 18.35 4.51 5.14
CA ARG A 199 17.34 3.55 4.70
C ARG A 199 15.97 4.22 4.66
N SER A 200 15.27 4.07 3.54
CA SER A 200 13.86 4.46 3.45
C SER A 200 12.96 3.54 4.28
N ARG A 201 11.77 4.02 4.65
CA ARG A 201 10.73 3.30 5.41
C ARG A 201 10.24 1.99 4.76
N PHE A 202 10.62 1.77 3.50
CA PHE A 202 10.38 0.54 2.73
C PHE A 202 11.65 -0.30 2.49
N GLY A 203 12.70 -0.13 3.31
CA GLY A 203 13.91 -0.96 3.29
C GLY A 203 14.86 -0.74 2.10
N ARG A 204 14.53 0.16 1.17
CA ARG A 204 15.40 0.48 0.03
C ARG A 204 16.49 1.49 0.43
N LEU A 205 17.73 1.20 0.04
CA LEU A 205 18.87 2.09 0.20
C LEU A 205 18.75 3.27 -0.76
N VAL A 206 18.70 4.49 -0.23
CA VAL A 206 18.57 5.73 -1.01
C VAL A 206 19.90 6.49 -0.93
N ARG A 207 20.47 6.82 -2.09
CA ARG A 207 21.60 7.75 -2.17
C ARG A 207 21.07 9.18 -1.99
N PRO A 208 21.62 10.01 -1.09
CA PRO A 208 21.21 11.40 -0.99
C PRO A 208 21.58 12.17 -2.27
N TYR A 209 20.68 13.05 -2.70
CA TYR A 209 20.78 13.89 -3.89
C TYR A 209 21.97 14.87 -3.75
N ARG A 210 22.87 14.93 -4.75
CA ARG A 210 23.89 15.99 -4.84
C ARG A 210 23.28 17.20 -5.55
N HIS A 211 23.12 18.30 -4.82
CA HIS A 211 22.85 19.62 -5.40
C HIS A 211 24.17 20.23 -5.90
N ALA A 212 24.57 19.89 -7.11
CA ALA A 212 25.48 20.70 -7.91
C ALA A 212 25.22 20.36 -9.37
N ASP A 213 25.17 21.39 -10.20
CA ASP A 213 24.99 21.38 -11.67
C ASP A 213 23.62 21.91 -12.13
N PHE A 214 23.31 23.14 -11.72
CA PHE A 214 22.56 24.09 -12.54
C PHE A 214 23.43 25.36 -12.66
N VAL A 215 24.08 25.54 -13.80
CA VAL A 215 24.65 26.83 -14.24
C VAL A 215 23.78 27.30 -15.40
N TYR A 216 23.40 28.58 -15.34
CA TYR A 216 22.55 29.31 -16.28
C TYR A 216 23.06 29.26 -17.72
#